data_AF-A0A225DQ24-F1
#
_entry.id   AF-A0A225DQ24-F1
#
_cell.length_a   1.000
_cell.length_b   1.000
_cell.length_c   1.000
_cell.angle_alpha   90.00
_cell.angle_beta   90.00
_cell.angle_gamma   90.00
#
_symmetry.space_group_name_H-M   'P 1'
#
loop_
_entity.id
_entity.type
_entity.pdbx_description
1 polymer ?
#
loop_
_entity_poly.entity_id
_entity_poly.type
_entity_poly.pdbx_seq_one_letter_code
_entity_poly.pdbx_strand_id
1 'polypeptide(L)'
;MEVALERLSHWSRVKFAALCARCVQPFFTEMWPEATPDRIAAVERAIALAEQSATDGRAHPELKAAVLAASTTAGRAQIPHLYPVPIDDAEQPPRDRTAAVIASLSAKVAEKAAEAATADPARSDVPAREAYFFAVDAIRAVGRSRLIGRLQAGFAKLAGSEPRKPWWRFWE
;
A
#
# COMPACT_ATOMS: atom_id res chain seq x y z
N MET A 1 -19.17 3.87 3.34
CA MET A 1 -18.92 4.49 2.03
C MET A 1 -18.06 3.54 1.22
N GLU A 2 -18.52 3.16 0.04
CA GLU A 2 -17.78 2.30 -0.89
C GLU A 2 -16.78 3.13 -1.70
N VAL A 3 -15.53 2.66 -1.80
CA VAL A 3 -14.46 3.36 -2.52
C VAL A 3 -14.51 2.95 -4.00
N ALA A 4 -15.23 3.77 -4.79
CA ALA A 4 -15.45 3.60 -6.23
C ALA A 4 -14.21 3.99 -7.06
N LEU A 5 -13.13 3.20 -6.98
CA LEU A 5 -11.83 3.48 -7.59
C LEU A 5 -11.85 3.60 -9.12
N GLU A 6 -12.78 2.92 -9.78
CA GLU A 6 -12.99 2.96 -11.23
C GLU A 6 -13.30 4.38 -11.74
N ARG A 7 -13.83 5.25 -10.86
CA ARG A 7 -14.15 6.65 -11.18
C ARG A 7 -12.95 7.58 -11.15
N LEU A 8 -11.84 7.15 -10.56
CA LEU A 8 -10.60 7.93 -10.50
C LEU A 8 -9.77 7.70 -11.76
N SER A 9 -9.01 8.71 -12.17
CA SER A 9 -7.93 8.54 -13.15
C SER A 9 -6.84 7.61 -12.59
N HIS A 10 -6.02 7.05 -13.47
CA HIS A 10 -4.91 6.18 -13.08
C HIS A 10 -4.04 6.79 -11.97
N TRP A 11 -3.53 8.00 -12.16
CA TRP A 11 -2.66 8.65 -11.19
C TRP A 11 -3.37 9.04 -9.88
N SER A 12 -4.67 9.32 -9.91
CA SER A 12 -5.46 9.47 -8.69
C SER A 12 -5.63 8.16 -7.92
N ARG A 13 -5.76 7.01 -8.59
CA ARG A 13 -5.76 5.69 -7.95
C ARG A 13 -4.41 5.41 -7.30
N VAL A 14 -3.31 5.69 -7.98
CA VAL A 14 -1.95 5.56 -7.43
C VAL A 14 -1.78 6.45 -6.21
N LYS A 15 -2.19 7.73 -6.30
CA LYS A 15 -2.14 8.67 -5.18
C LYS A 15 -2.94 8.18 -3.97
N PHE A 16 -4.11 7.59 -4.20
CA PHE A 16 -4.92 7.02 -3.15
C PHE A 16 -4.26 5.77 -2.52
N ALA A 17 -3.70 4.88 -3.33
CA ALA A 17 -2.98 3.69 -2.84
C ALA A 17 -1.75 4.10 -2.00
N ALA A 18 -0.99 5.09 -2.45
CA ALA A 18 0.14 5.65 -1.70
C ALA A 18 -0.31 6.29 -0.37
N LEU A 19 -1.44 7.01 -0.36
CA LEU A 19 -2.04 7.54 0.87
C LEU A 19 -2.43 6.43 1.84
N CYS A 20 -2.96 5.30 1.36
CA CYS A 20 -3.24 4.13 2.18
C CYS A 20 -1.96 3.57 2.79
N ALA A 21 -0.89 3.43 1.99
CA ALA A 21 0.39 2.90 2.45
C ALA A 21 1.04 3.80 3.50
N ARG A 22 1.10 5.11 3.24
CA ARG A 22 1.64 6.11 4.17
C ARG A 22 0.87 6.15 5.50
N CYS A 23 -0.44 5.89 5.47
CA CYS A 23 -1.26 5.84 6.68
C CYS A 23 -0.88 4.69 7.62
N VAL A 24 -0.53 3.52 7.07
CA VAL A 24 -0.25 2.30 7.85
C VAL A 24 1.25 1.99 7.99
N GLN A 25 2.11 2.73 7.31
CA GLN A 25 3.56 2.61 7.43
C GLN A 25 4.04 2.62 8.89
N PRO A 26 3.57 3.52 9.80
CA PRO A 26 4.04 3.51 11.18
C PRO A 26 3.76 2.19 11.92
N PHE A 27 2.73 1.43 11.50
CA PHE A 27 2.43 0.14 12.10
C PHE A 27 3.48 -0.91 11.75
N PHE A 28 4.15 -0.79 10.60
CA PHE A 28 5.24 -1.70 10.25
C PHE A 28 6.35 -1.64 11.29
N THR A 29 6.84 -0.45 11.58
CA THR A 29 7.91 -0.23 12.58
C THR A 29 7.43 -0.48 14.01
N GLU A 30 6.16 -0.22 14.32
CA GLU A 30 5.59 -0.49 15.65
C GLU A 30 5.46 -1.99 15.93
N MET A 31 5.13 -2.79 14.91
CA MET A 31 4.89 -4.24 15.04
C MET A 31 6.15 -5.08 14.79
N TRP A 32 7.15 -4.51 14.14
CA TRP A 32 8.44 -5.15 13.90
C TRP A 32 9.59 -4.18 14.15
N PRO A 33 9.85 -3.80 15.43
CA PRO A 33 10.88 -2.83 15.77
C PRO A 33 12.30 -3.34 15.48
N GLU A 34 12.51 -4.65 15.47
CA GLU A 34 13.77 -5.31 15.13
C GLU A 34 13.94 -5.57 13.61
N ALA A 35 13.01 -5.09 12.77
CA ALA A 35 13.15 -5.19 11.32
C ALA A 35 14.48 -4.57 10.87
N THR A 36 15.20 -5.28 10.00
CA THR A 36 16.47 -4.77 9.49
C THR A 36 16.28 -3.44 8.72
N PRO A 37 17.31 -2.58 8.67
CA PRO A 37 17.22 -1.31 7.93
C PRO A 37 16.77 -1.48 6.48
N ASP A 38 17.18 -2.56 5.82
CA ASP A 38 16.78 -2.87 4.45
C ASP A 38 15.29 -3.16 4.30
N ARG A 39 14.65 -3.77 5.30
CA ARG A 39 13.19 -4.02 5.30
C ARG A 39 12.41 -2.73 5.46
N ILE A 40 12.85 -1.87 6.38
CA ILE A 40 12.27 -0.54 6.58
C ILE A 40 12.42 0.28 5.29
N ALA A 41 13.63 0.27 4.71
CA ALA A 41 13.92 0.97 3.46
C ALA A 41 13.10 0.42 2.27
N ALA A 42 12.86 -0.88 2.20
CA ALA A 42 12.04 -1.48 1.15
C ALA A 42 10.58 -0.97 1.20
N VAL A 43 9.99 -0.91 2.40
CA VAL A 43 8.63 -0.37 2.59
C VAL A 43 8.61 1.13 2.26
N GLU A 44 9.52 1.92 2.83
CA GLU A 44 9.58 3.36 2.58
C GLU A 44 9.78 3.67 1.08
N ARG A 45 10.71 2.98 0.43
CA ARG A 45 11.01 3.19 -1.00
C ARG A 45 9.80 2.89 -1.87
N ALA A 46 9.05 1.81 -1.62
CA ALA A 46 7.85 1.50 -2.38
C ALA A 46 6.78 2.60 -2.24
N ILE A 47 6.59 3.14 -1.03
CA ILE A 47 5.66 4.25 -0.79
C ILE A 47 6.14 5.52 -1.51
N ALA A 48 7.38 5.92 -1.28
CA ALA A 48 7.95 7.15 -1.83
C ALA A 48 7.93 7.16 -3.36
N LEU A 49 8.27 6.03 -4.01
CA LEU A 49 8.22 5.93 -5.46
C LEU A 49 6.80 5.97 -6.01
N ALA A 50 5.81 5.41 -5.31
CA ALA A 50 4.41 5.53 -5.69
C ALA A 50 3.90 6.97 -5.55
N GLU A 51 4.26 7.67 -4.47
CA GLU A 51 3.96 9.09 -4.24
C GLU A 51 4.57 9.98 -5.33
N GLN A 52 5.83 9.74 -5.66
CA GLN A 52 6.54 10.45 -6.72
C GLN A 52 5.89 10.18 -8.08
N SER A 53 5.60 8.92 -8.40
CA SER A 53 4.99 8.56 -9.69
C SER A 53 3.61 9.19 -9.87
N ALA A 54 2.81 9.22 -8.80
CA ALA A 54 1.51 9.90 -8.80
C ALA A 54 1.63 11.42 -8.98
N THR A 55 2.69 12.02 -8.45
CA THR A 55 2.96 13.46 -8.57
C THR A 55 3.43 13.82 -9.97
N ASP A 56 4.35 13.02 -10.52
CA ASP A 56 4.95 13.24 -11.85
C ASP A 56 4.02 12.81 -13.00
N GLY A 57 2.98 12.02 -12.70
CA GLY A 57 2.08 11.47 -13.72
C GLY A 57 2.77 10.44 -14.62
N ARG A 58 3.80 9.75 -14.12
CA ARG A 58 4.56 8.71 -14.83
C ARG A 58 5.17 7.71 -13.86
N ALA A 59 5.32 6.46 -14.31
CA ALA A 59 5.92 5.41 -13.51
C ALA A 59 7.42 5.65 -13.31
N HIS A 60 7.90 5.61 -12.07
CA HIS A 60 9.33 5.63 -11.77
C HIS A 60 10.00 4.30 -12.19
N PRO A 61 11.20 4.32 -12.82
CA PRO A 61 11.84 3.11 -13.36
C PRO A 61 12.13 2.03 -12.30
N GLU A 62 12.34 2.43 -11.04
CA GLU A 62 12.67 1.52 -9.94
C GLU A 62 11.45 0.83 -9.29
N LEU A 63 10.22 1.16 -9.71
CA LEU A 63 9.01 0.64 -9.07
C LEU A 63 8.95 -0.90 -9.05
N LYS A 64 9.39 -1.58 -10.12
CA LYS A 64 9.38 -3.05 -10.17
C LYS A 64 10.26 -3.67 -9.08
N ALA A 65 11.44 -3.10 -8.86
CA ALA A 65 12.34 -3.55 -7.79
C ALA A 65 11.74 -3.26 -6.41
N ALA A 66 11.09 -2.10 -6.24
CA ALA A 66 10.44 -1.74 -4.99
C ALA A 66 9.24 -2.65 -4.65
N VAL A 67 8.42 -3.03 -5.64
CA VAL A 67 7.33 -4.03 -5.49
C VAL A 67 7.89 -5.35 -4.96
N LEU A 68 8.95 -5.87 -5.58
CA LEU A 68 9.55 -7.13 -5.16
C LEU A 68 10.12 -7.06 -3.74
N ALA A 69 10.81 -5.96 -3.41
CA ALA A 69 11.39 -5.76 -2.09
C ALA A 69 10.32 -5.69 -1.00
N ALA A 70 9.25 -4.91 -1.22
CA ALA A 70 8.12 -4.81 -0.29
C ALA A 70 7.39 -6.15 -0.12
N SER A 71 7.18 -6.90 -1.22
CA SER A 71 6.56 -8.23 -1.18
C SER A 71 7.39 -9.24 -0.40
N THR A 72 8.71 -9.24 -0.62
CA THR A 72 9.63 -10.09 0.16
C THR A 72 9.61 -9.72 1.64
N THR A 73 9.54 -8.42 1.96
CA THR A 73 9.42 -7.94 3.35
C THR A 73 8.12 -8.39 4.00
N ALA A 74 7.00 -8.32 3.28
CA ALA A 74 5.72 -8.82 3.76
C ALA A 74 5.75 -10.32 4.04
N GLY A 75 6.39 -11.12 3.16
CA GLY A 75 6.57 -12.55 3.37
C GLY A 75 7.46 -12.84 4.58
N ARG A 76 8.59 -12.12 4.71
CA ARG A 76 9.53 -12.29 5.82
C ARG A 76 8.89 -12.06 7.19
N ALA A 77 7.95 -11.11 7.29
CA ALA A 77 7.21 -10.88 8.53
C ALA A 77 6.36 -12.10 8.97
N GLN A 78 5.79 -12.87 8.02
CA GLN A 78 4.86 -13.97 8.34
C GLN A 78 5.50 -15.37 8.35
N ILE A 79 6.49 -15.63 7.49
CA ILE A 79 7.10 -16.97 7.33
C ILE A 79 7.50 -17.61 8.68
N PRO A 80 8.17 -16.91 9.62
CA PRO A 80 8.54 -17.47 10.93
C PRO A 80 7.35 -18.05 11.73
N HIS A 81 6.16 -17.47 11.52
CA HIS A 81 4.94 -17.81 12.27
C HIS A 81 4.05 -18.81 11.55
N LEU A 82 4.30 -19.07 10.26
CA LEU A 82 3.51 -19.99 9.43
C LEU A 82 4.23 -21.31 9.16
N TYR A 83 5.55 -21.27 9.11
CA TYR A 83 6.38 -22.41 8.77
C TYR A 83 7.49 -22.57 9.81
N PRO A 84 7.66 -23.76 10.41
CA PRO A 84 8.75 -24.05 11.34
C PRO A 84 10.06 -24.27 10.57
N VAL A 85 10.50 -23.26 9.83
CA VAL A 85 11.78 -23.27 9.09
C VAL A 85 12.82 -22.55 9.94
N PRO A 86 14.05 -23.08 10.07
CA PRO A 86 15.15 -22.31 10.63
C PRO A 86 15.33 -21.06 9.78
N ILE A 87 15.10 -19.92 10.39
CA ILE A 87 15.32 -18.63 9.79
C ILE A 87 16.66 -18.15 10.31
N ASP A 88 17.56 -17.79 9.39
CA ASP A 88 18.87 -17.22 9.69
C ASP A 88 18.76 -16.18 10.83
N ASP A 89 19.49 -16.41 11.92
CA ASP A 89 19.27 -15.87 13.27
C ASP A 89 19.54 -14.36 13.41
N ALA A 90 19.89 -13.67 12.31
CA ALA A 90 20.30 -12.28 12.33
C ALA A 90 19.13 -11.28 12.49
N GLU A 91 17.90 -11.65 12.09
CA GLU A 91 16.73 -10.77 12.16
C GLU A 91 15.66 -11.42 13.05
N GLN A 92 15.37 -10.78 14.18
CA GLN A 92 14.31 -11.25 15.07
C GLN A 92 12.95 -11.07 14.38
N PRO A 93 12.08 -12.10 14.37
CA PRO A 93 10.77 -11.97 13.78
C PRO A 93 9.89 -11.03 14.60
N PRO A 94 8.76 -10.54 14.04
CA PRO A 94 7.75 -9.85 14.82
C PRO A 94 7.36 -10.65 16.06
N ARG A 95 7.16 -9.96 17.19
CA ARG A 95 7.01 -10.55 18.54
C ARG A 95 5.98 -11.67 18.65
N ASP A 96 4.91 -11.61 17.86
CA ASP A 96 3.79 -12.53 17.88
C ASP A 96 3.11 -12.58 16.51
N ARG A 97 2.19 -13.54 16.34
CA ARG A 97 1.46 -13.73 15.08
C ARG A 97 0.63 -12.51 14.67
N THR A 98 0.07 -11.77 15.63
CA THR A 98 -0.73 -10.57 15.35
C THR A 98 0.16 -9.46 14.81
N ALA A 99 1.30 -9.22 15.45
CA ALA A 99 2.32 -8.27 15.01
C ALA A 99 2.85 -8.65 13.61
N ALA A 100 3.09 -9.94 13.36
CA ALA A 100 3.50 -10.44 12.05
C ALA A 100 2.46 -10.16 10.95
N VAL A 101 1.17 -10.40 11.23
CA VAL A 101 0.09 -10.10 10.29
C VAL A 101 0.03 -8.60 10.01
N ILE A 102 0.09 -7.75 11.04
CA ILE A 102 0.01 -6.29 10.85
C ILE A 102 1.21 -5.76 10.08
N ALA A 103 2.44 -6.17 10.42
CA ALA A 103 3.65 -5.78 9.71
C ALA A 103 3.58 -6.22 8.23
N SER A 104 3.13 -7.45 7.98
CA SER A 104 2.96 -7.98 6.63
C SER A 104 1.91 -7.21 5.84
N LEU A 105 0.75 -6.91 6.43
CA LEU A 105 -0.28 -6.10 5.81
C LEU A 105 0.25 -4.71 5.45
N SER A 106 0.94 -4.03 6.37
CA SER A 106 1.55 -2.72 6.10
C SER A 106 2.54 -2.76 4.94
N ALA A 107 3.38 -3.79 4.85
CA ALA A 107 4.28 -3.99 3.72
C ALA A 107 3.53 -4.31 2.42
N LYS A 108 2.45 -5.10 2.47
CA LYS A 108 1.56 -5.36 1.32
C LYS A 108 0.88 -4.09 0.82
N VAL A 109 0.50 -3.16 1.69
CA VAL A 109 -0.07 -1.88 1.23
C VAL A 109 0.98 -1.10 0.41
N ALA A 110 2.23 -1.06 0.86
CA ALA A 110 3.32 -0.42 0.13
C ALA A 110 3.61 -1.09 -1.22
N GLU A 111 3.66 -2.43 -1.25
CA GLU A 111 3.76 -3.21 -2.50
C GLU A 111 2.65 -2.83 -3.48
N LYS A 112 1.39 -2.83 -3.01
CA LYS A 112 0.22 -2.55 -3.86
C LYS A 112 0.14 -1.11 -4.33
N ALA A 113 0.63 -0.16 -3.54
CA ALA A 113 0.79 1.22 -3.97
C ALA A 113 1.79 1.34 -5.14
N ALA A 114 2.95 0.68 -5.03
CA ALA A 114 3.94 0.66 -6.10
C ALA A 114 3.46 -0.13 -7.33
N GLU A 115 2.76 -1.25 -7.13
CA GLU A 115 2.18 -2.06 -8.21
C GLU A 115 1.14 -1.25 -9.00
N ALA A 116 0.28 -0.49 -8.31
CA ALA A 116 -0.70 0.39 -8.95
C ALA A 116 -0.06 1.40 -9.89
N ALA A 117 1.15 1.90 -9.59
CA ALA A 117 1.88 2.84 -10.43
C ALA A 117 2.49 2.20 -11.70
N THR A 118 2.70 0.88 -11.70
CA THR A 118 3.23 0.13 -12.86
C THR A 118 2.15 -0.61 -13.64
N ALA A 119 0.94 -0.71 -13.07
CA ALA A 119 -0.18 -1.39 -13.69
C ALA A 119 -0.65 -0.65 -14.95
N ASP A 120 -1.26 -1.40 -15.87
CA ASP A 120 -2.03 -0.81 -16.96
C ASP A 120 -3.02 0.24 -16.39
N PRO A 121 -3.07 1.47 -16.95
CA PRO A 121 -4.00 2.51 -16.49
C PRO A 121 -5.45 2.03 -16.31
N ALA A 122 -5.93 1.17 -17.20
CA ALA A 122 -7.28 0.60 -17.15
C ALA A 122 -7.50 -0.39 -16.01
N ARG A 123 -6.42 -0.97 -15.46
CA ARG A 123 -6.44 -2.05 -14.44
C ARG A 123 -5.84 -1.64 -13.10
N SER A 124 -5.29 -0.43 -13.01
CA SER A 124 -4.70 0.13 -11.79
C SER A 124 -5.68 0.27 -10.60
N ASP A 125 -6.99 0.11 -10.83
CA ASP A 125 -8.00 0.04 -9.78
C ASP A 125 -7.86 -1.21 -8.90
N VAL A 126 -7.40 -2.34 -9.47
CA VAL A 126 -7.23 -3.61 -8.74
C VAL A 126 -6.17 -3.48 -7.63
N PRO A 127 -4.89 -3.16 -7.90
CA PRO A 127 -3.90 -3.00 -6.85
C PRO A 127 -4.24 -1.83 -5.90
N ALA A 128 -4.85 -0.75 -6.38
CA ALA A 128 -5.30 0.34 -5.50
C ALA A 128 -6.39 -0.12 -4.52
N ARG A 129 -7.29 -1.01 -4.94
CA ARG A 129 -8.33 -1.60 -4.07
C ARG A 129 -7.71 -2.52 -3.03
N GLU A 130 -6.78 -3.36 -3.44
CA GLU A 130 -6.04 -4.24 -2.52
C GLU A 130 -5.26 -3.43 -1.47
N ALA A 131 -4.58 -2.35 -1.88
CA ALA A 131 -3.92 -1.43 -0.95
C ALA A 131 -4.90 -0.89 0.09
N TYR A 132 -6.09 -0.45 -0.33
CA TYR A 132 -7.12 0.04 0.58
C TYR A 132 -7.62 -1.04 1.54
N PHE A 133 -7.91 -2.25 1.06
CA PHE A 133 -8.40 -3.34 1.91
C PHE A 133 -7.35 -3.78 2.94
N PHE A 134 -6.11 -4.00 2.53
CA PHE A 134 -5.03 -4.31 3.46
C PHE A 134 -4.79 -3.19 4.47
N ALA A 135 -4.90 -1.92 4.07
CA ALA A 135 -4.81 -0.80 4.99
C ALA A 135 -5.95 -0.79 6.02
N VAL A 136 -7.19 -1.04 5.59
CA VAL A 136 -8.35 -1.16 6.48
C VAL A 136 -8.17 -2.30 7.47
N ASP A 137 -7.69 -3.46 7.02
CA ASP A 137 -7.47 -4.62 7.88
C ASP A 137 -6.34 -4.35 8.90
N ALA A 138 -5.23 -3.73 8.47
CA ALA A 138 -4.17 -3.32 9.38
C ALA A 138 -4.68 -2.31 10.43
N ILE A 139 -5.45 -1.29 10.01
CA ILE A 139 -6.03 -0.27 10.90
C ILE A 139 -6.99 -0.90 11.93
N ARG A 140 -7.82 -1.87 11.50
CA ARG A 140 -8.73 -2.59 12.38
C ARG A 140 -7.97 -3.44 13.39
N ALA A 141 -6.94 -4.15 12.94
CA ALA A 141 -6.12 -5.00 13.79
C ALA A 141 -5.40 -4.21 14.92
N VAL A 142 -5.00 -2.96 14.67
CA VAL A 142 -4.43 -2.08 15.71
C VAL A 142 -5.47 -1.27 16.49
N GLY A 143 -6.77 -1.44 16.23
CA GLY A 143 -7.85 -0.73 16.92
C GLY A 143 -7.95 0.77 16.63
N ARG A 144 -7.35 1.28 15.53
CA ARG A 144 -7.29 2.72 15.21
C ARG A 144 -8.35 3.15 14.17
N SER A 145 -9.60 2.72 14.33
CA SER A 145 -10.69 2.86 13.35
C SER A 145 -10.91 4.29 12.80
N ARG A 146 -10.57 5.34 13.56
CA ARG A 146 -10.61 6.73 13.09
C ARG A 146 -9.80 6.97 11.80
N LEU A 147 -8.75 6.17 11.57
CA LEU A 147 -7.91 6.27 10.37
C LEU A 147 -8.64 5.78 9.11
N ILE A 148 -9.64 4.91 9.23
CA ILE A 148 -10.49 4.51 8.09
C ILE A 148 -11.24 5.74 7.56
N GLY A 149 -11.79 6.57 8.46
CA GLY A 149 -12.43 7.83 8.10
C GLY A 149 -11.48 8.79 7.39
N ARG A 150 -10.20 8.81 7.77
CA ARG A 150 -9.16 9.60 7.08
C ARG A 150 -8.90 9.09 5.66
N LEU A 151 -8.82 7.76 5.45
CA LEU A 151 -8.67 7.18 4.11
C LEU A 151 -9.88 7.54 3.22
N GLN A 152 -11.08 7.38 3.76
CA GLN A 152 -12.34 7.72 3.10
C GLN A 152 -12.42 9.21 2.71
N ALA A 153 -12.02 10.11 3.60
CA ALA A 153 -11.95 11.54 3.30
C ALA A 153 -10.89 11.85 2.22
N GLY A 154 -9.74 11.16 2.27
CA GLY A 154 -8.70 11.25 1.25
C GLY A 154 -9.20 10.83 -0.14
N PHE A 155 -9.94 9.71 -0.21
CA PHE A 155 -10.61 9.28 -1.43
C PHE A 155 -11.60 10.32 -1.94
N ALA A 156 -12.49 10.82 -1.08
CA ALA A 156 -13.52 11.80 -1.46
C ALA A 156 -12.89 13.09 -2.02
N LYS A 157 -11.77 13.54 -1.44
CA LYS A 157 -11.01 14.68 -1.95
C LYS A 157 -10.47 14.44 -3.36
N LEU A 158 -9.91 13.26 -3.63
CA LEU A 158 -9.41 12.91 -4.96
C LEU A 158 -10.54 12.83 -5.99
N ALA A 159 -11.64 12.16 -5.63
CA ALA A 159 -12.81 12.04 -6.49
C ALA A 159 -13.44 13.40 -6.81
N GLY A 160 -13.46 14.34 -5.86
CA GLY A 160 -13.95 15.70 -6.06
C GLY A 160 -13.04 16.58 -6.94
N SER A 161 -11.76 16.19 -7.09
CA SER A 161 -10.78 16.90 -7.93
C SER A 161 -10.66 16.39 -9.36
N GLU A 162 -11.32 15.27 -9.69
CA GLU A 162 -11.31 14.72 -11.05
C GLU A 162 -12.05 15.67 -12.01
N PRO A 163 -11.46 15.98 -13.18
CA PRO A 163 -12.16 16.75 -14.20
C PRO A 163 -13.43 16.02 -14.61
N ARG A 164 -14.57 16.71 -14.53
CA ARG A 164 -15.86 16.16 -14.99
C ARG A 164 -15.73 15.82 -16.46
N LYS A 165 -15.88 14.54 -16.81
CA LYS A 165 -15.98 14.13 -18.22
C LYS A 165 -17.17 14.87 -18.84
N PRO A 166 -16.98 15.57 -19.98
CA PRO A 166 -18.08 16.22 -20.64
C PRO A 166 -19.13 15.22 -21.12
N TRP A 167 -20.41 15.56 -20.97
CA TRP A 167 -21.56 14.69 -21.26
C TRP A 167 -21.66 14.25 -22.73
N TRP A 168 -20.94 14.90 -23.65
CA TRP A 168 -20.98 14.63 -25.09
C TRP A 168 -20.00 13.55 -25.57
N ARG A 169 -19.06 13.07 -24.74
CA ARG A 169 -18.11 11.98 -25.12
C ARG A 169 -18.68 10.56 -24.99
N PHE A 170 -20.00 10.41 -24.87
CA PHE A 170 -20.67 9.11 -24.78
C PHE A 170 -21.30 8.64 -26.11
N TRP A 171 -21.13 9.40 -27.19
CA TRP A 171 -21.75 9.14 -28.51
C TRP A 171 -20.74 9.10 -29.67
N GLU A 172 -19.49 8.71 -29.39
CA GLU A 172 -18.47 8.34 -30.40
C GLU A 172 -18.02 6.90 -30.14
#